data_AF-A0A918L9K6-F1
#
_entry.id   AF-A0A918L9K6-F1
#
_cell.length_a   1.000
_cell.length_b   1.000
_cell.length_c   1.000
_cell.angle_alpha   90.00
_cell.angle_beta   90.00
_cell.angle_gamma   90.00
#
_symmetry.space_group_name_H-M   'P 1'
#
loop_
_entity.id
_entity.type
_entity.pdbx_description
1 polymer ?
#
loop_
_entity_poly.entity_id
_entity_poly.type
_entity_poly.pdbx_seq_one_letter_code
_entity_poly.pdbx_strand_id
1 'polypeptide(L)'
;MTQHPPIAEVDRPVVGSYPTCTGVQRAVDFLSDSKFPVEHTAIIRSDLRMVETVLGRLTRGRAAQAGAGTGAWFGLLIGLLLSVFAAGNHHVLVLVLVLMLSGLAYWGATASPLIHPGLTR
;
A
#
# COMPACT_ATOMS: atom_id res chain seq x y z
N MET A 1 -31.05 -10.27 17.39
CA MET A 1 -30.34 -10.97 18.47
C MET A 1 -29.93 -12.37 17.98
N THR A 2 -29.01 -12.47 17.01
CA THR A 2 -28.38 -13.75 16.67
C THR A 2 -27.19 -13.92 17.60
N GLN A 3 -27.40 -14.81 18.55
CA GLN A 3 -26.42 -15.27 19.51
C GLN A 3 -25.25 -15.88 18.74
N HIS A 4 -24.10 -15.20 18.77
CA HIS A 4 -22.84 -15.85 18.46
C HIS A 4 -22.68 -16.99 19.49
N PRO A 5 -22.60 -18.25 19.03
CA PRO A 5 -22.46 -19.40 19.91
C PRO A 5 -21.25 -19.19 20.84
N PRO A 6 -21.33 -19.59 22.11
CA PRO A 6 -20.19 -19.48 23.00
C PRO A 6 -19.07 -20.31 22.36
N ILE A 7 -18.01 -19.66 21.87
CA ILE A 7 -16.69 -20.21 22.11
C ILE A 7 -16.74 -20.59 23.58
N ALA A 8 -16.73 -21.88 23.91
CA ALA A 8 -16.50 -22.28 25.28
C ALA A 8 -15.25 -21.50 25.65
N GLU A 9 -15.43 -20.45 26.43
CA GLU A 9 -14.38 -19.59 26.93
C GLU A 9 -13.63 -20.56 27.82
N VAL A 10 -12.66 -21.25 27.22
CA VAL A 10 -11.78 -22.14 27.97
C VAL A 10 -11.06 -21.14 28.85
N ASP A 11 -11.56 -21.02 30.07
CA ASP A 11 -11.03 -20.16 31.10
C ASP A 11 -9.64 -20.71 31.42
N ARG A 12 -8.67 -20.20 30.66
CA ARG A 12 -7.25 -20.55 30.79
C ARG A 12 -6.66 -19.48 31.68
N PRO A 13 -6.55 -19.74 33.00
CA PRO A 13 -6.02 -18.74 33.90
C PRO A 13 -4.59 -18.39 33.48
N VAL A 14 -4.30 -17.09 33.43
CA VAL A 14 -2.95 -16.60 33.13
C VAL A 14 -2.08 -16.91 34.34
N VAL A 15 -1.14 -17.85 34.18
CA VAL A 15 -0.23 -18.28 35.24
C VAL A 15 0.88 -17.25 35.50
N GLY A 16 1.27 -16.48 34.48
CA GLY A 16 2.25 -15.42 34.60
C GLY A 16 2.47 -14.65 33.30
N SER A 17 2.96 -13.42 33.41
CA SER A 17 3.33 -12.57 32.27
C SER A 17 4.75 -12.05 32.47
N TYR A 18 5.57 -12.17 31.43
CA TYR A 18 6.98 -11.76 31.48
C TYR A 18 7.33 -10.92 30.24
N PRO A 19 8.07 -9.81 30.41
CA PRO A 19 8.42 -8.91 29.30
C PRO A 19 9.56 -9.46 28.42
N THR A 20 10.31 -10.44 28.91
CA THR A 20 11.47 -11.01 28.20
C THR A 20 11.31 -12.50 27.99
N CYS A 21 11.72 -12.99 26.82
CA CYS A 21 11.66 -14.42 26.51
C CYS A 21 12.48 -15.28 27.49
N THR A 22 13.62 -14.76 27.98
CA THR A 22 14.48 -15.48 28.94
C THR A 22 13.80 -15.66 30.30
N GLY A 23 12.97 -14.69 30.72
CA GLY A 23 12.15 -14.82 31.93
C GLY A 23 11.04 -15.85 31.79
N VAL A 24 10.38 -15.90 30.62
CA VAL A 24 9.36 -16.91 30.31
C VAL A 24 9.97 -18.32 30.33
N GLN A 25 11.13 -18.51 29.69
CA GLN A 25 11.78 -19.82 29.59
C GLN A 25 12.14 -20.38 30.96
N ARG A 26 12.79 -19.59 31.82
CA ARG A 26 13.15 -20.01 33.18
C ARG A 26 11.92 -20.39 34.04
N ALA A 27 10.80 -19.70 33.84
CA ALA A 27 9.56 -20.02 34.56
C ALA A 27 8.95 -21.35 34.09
N VAL A 28 9.00 -21.64 32.78
CA VAL A 28 8.53 -22.93 32.21
C VAL A 28 9.40 -24.08 32.69
N ASP A 29 10.72 -23.92 32.72
CA ASP A 29 11.65 -24.95 33.19
C ASP A 29 11.38 -25.30 34.67
N PHE A 30 11.20 -24.31 35.52
CA PHE A 30 10.87 -24.49 36.94
C PHE A 30 9.49 -25.18 37.16
N LEU A 31 8.49 -24.83 36.35
CA LEU A 31 7.16 -25.46 36.39
C LEU A 31 7.21 -26.92 35.95
N SER A 32 7.99 -27.23 34.91
CA SER A 32 8.20 -28.59 34.42
C SER A 32 8.91 -29.48 35.45
N ASP A 33 9.97 -28.97 36.09
CA ASP A 33 10.71 -29.69 37.13
C ASP A 33 9.85 -29.94 38.38
N SER A 34 8.90 -29.04 38.65
CA SER A 34 7.89 -29.17 39.71
C SER A 34 6.74 -30.14 39.33
N LYS A 35 6.87 -30.89 38.23
CA LYS A 35 5.90 -31.87 37.70
C LYS A 35 4.55 -31.27 37.33
N PHE A 36 4.50 -29.97 37.04
CA PHE A 36 3.30 -29.34 36.50
C PHE A 36 3.11 -29.74 35.02
N PRO A 37 1.89 -30.05 34.55
CA PRO A 37 1.64 -30.50 33.17
C PRO A 37 1.72 -29.34 32.17
N VAL A 38 2.94 -28.98 31.80
CA VAL A 38 3.25 -27.84 30.90
C VAL A 38 2.81 -28.09 29.45
N GLU A 39 2.60 -29.34 29.05
CA GLU A 39 2.08 -29.76 27.74
C GLU A 39 0.68 -29.19 27.42
N HIS A 40 -0.07 -28.76 28.43
CA HIS A 40 -1.36 -28.09 28.28
C HIS A 40 -1.29 -26.57 28.46
N THR A 41 -0.09 -25.97 28.42
CA THR A 41 0.11 -24.51 28.54
C THR A 41 0.54 -23.92 27.20
N ALA A 42 0.00 -22.75 26.85
CA ALA A 42 0.33 -22.05 25.60
C ALA A 42 0.97 -20.68 25.90
N ILE A 43 2.05 -20.35 25.19
CA ILE A 43 2.68 -19.02 25.28
C ILE A 43 2.01 -18.10 24.26
N ILE A 44 1.36 -17.05 24.73
CA ILE A 44 0.65 -16.08 23.90
C ILE A 44 1.40 -14.75 23.96
N ARG A 45 1.75 -14.19 22.79
CA ARG A 45 2.23 -12.80 22.71
C ARG A 45 1.03 -11.87 22.79
N SER A 46 0.71 -11.43 24.00
CA SER A 46 -0.22 -10.32 24.22
C SER A 46 0.47 -9.02 23.77
N ASP A 47 -0.27 -8.16 23.05
CA ASP A 47 0.19 -6.85 22.53
C ASP A 47 0.79 -6.82 21.10
N LEU A 48 0.10 -7.47 20.14
CA LEU A 48 0.29 -7.12 18.73
C LEU A 48 -0.54 -5.87 18.41
N ARG A 49 0.11 -4.71 18.39
CA ARG A 49 -0.51 -3.46 17.96
C ARG A 49 -0.31 -3.26 16.45
N MET A 50 -1.39 -3.22 15.69
CA MET A 50 -1.35 -2.77 14.29
C MET A 50 -1.09 -1.27 14.27
N VAL A 51 0.10 -0.87 13.82
CA VAL A 51 0.49 0.53 13.69
C VAL A 51 0.35 0.93 12.23
N GLU A 52 -0.81 1.47 11.87
CA GLU A 52 -0.97 2.17 10.60
C GLU A 52 -0.49 3.61 10.79
N THR A 53 0.66 3.94 10.21
CA THR A 53 1.16 5.31 10.23
C THR A 53 0.34 6.15 9.25
N VAL A 54 -0.59 6.95 9.77
CA VAL A 54 -1.39 7.88 8.98
C VAL A 54 -0.51 9.09 8.61
N LEU A 55 0.14 9.07 7.44
CA LEU A 55 0.99 10.17 6.92
C LEU A 55 0.20 11.47 6.59
N GLY A 56 -1.10 11.51 6.91
CA GLY A 56 -1.99 12.65 6.70
C GLY A 56 -3.01 12.40 5.58
N ARG A 57 -4.07 13.23 5.53
CA ARG A 57 -5.09 13.15 4.47
C ARG A 57 -4.50 13.64 3.15
N LEU A 58 -4.12 12.72 2.28
CA LEU A 58 -3.82 13.00 0.87
C LEU A 58 -5.15 13.26 0.14
N THR A 59 -5.60 14.51 0.15
CA THR A 59 -6.72 14.93 -0.69
C THR A 59 -6.27 14.96 -2.16
N ARG A 60 -7.18 14.65 -3.10
CA ARG A 60 -6.88 14.68 -4.54
C ARG A 60 -6.24 16.01 -4.98
N GLY A 61 -6.64 17.12 -4.36
CA GLY A 61 -6.05 18.43 -4.60
C GLY A 61 -4.57 18.52 -4.21
N ARG A 62 -4.19 18.01 -3.03
CA ARG A 62 -2.78 17.96 -2.60
C ARG A 62 -1.94 17.03 -3.47
N ALA A 63 -2.49 15.89 -3.89
CA ALA A 63 -1.81 14.99 -4.81
C ALA A 63 -1.59 15.66 -6.19
N ALA A 64 -2.61 16.34 -6.72
CA ALA A 64 -2.52 17.07 -7.98
C ALA A 64 -1.51 18.22 -7.91
N GLN A 65 -1.48 18.98 -6.80
CA GLN A 65 -0.51 20.06 -6.62
C GLN A 65 0.92 19.53 -6.48
N ALA A 66 1.13 18.45 -5.72
CA ALA A 66 2.43 17.81 -5.60
C ALA A 66 2.94 17.30 -6.95
N GLY A 67 2.06 16.68 -7.75
CA GLY A 67 2.38 16.24 -9.11
C GLY A 67 2.64 17.40 -10.06
N ALA A 68 1.85 18.48 -9.98
CA ALA A 68 2.01 19.67 -10.83
C ALA A 68 3.33 20.39 -10.59
N GLY A 69 3.79 20.48 -9.33
CA GLY A 69 5.09 21.07 -9.03
C GLY A 69 6.25 20.31 -9.68
N THR A 70 6.22 18.97 -9.59
CA THR A 70 7.23 18.12 -10.26
C THR A 70 7.11 18.22 -11.78
N GLY A 71 5.90 18.17 -12.33
CA GLY A 71 5.66 18.25 -13.77
C GLY A 71 6.05 19.60 -14.37
N ALA A 72 5.82 20.70 -13.65
CA ALA A 72 6.19 22.03 -14.10
C ALA A 72 7.71 22.19 -14.21
N TRP A 73 8.47 21.73 -13.21
CA TRP A 73 9.93 21.78 -13.26
C TRP A 73 10.50 20.90 -14.38
N PHE A 74 10.00 19.66 -14.50
CA PHE A 74 10.40 18.76 -15.58
C PHE A 74 10.05 19.32 -16.97
N GLY A 75 8.85 19.88 -17.12
CA GLY A 75 8.41 20.51 -18.36
C GLY A 75 9.26 21.71 -18.74
N LEU A 76 9.63 22.55 -17.77
CA LEU A 76 10.54 23.68 -17.97
C LEU A 76 11.93 23.21 -18.43
N LEU A 77 12.48 22.18 -17.79
CA LEU A 77 13.77 21.60 -18.17
C LEU A 77 13.74 21.07 -19.61
N ILE A 78 12.73 20.27 -19.95
CA ILE A 78 12.58 19.70 -21.29
C ILE A 78 12.34 20.80 -22.32
N GLY A 79 11.52 21.81 -22.00
CA GLY A 79 11.26 22.96 -22.87
C GLY A 79 12.53 23.78 -23.13
N LEU A 80 13.36 23.99 -22.11
CA LEU A 80 14.65 24.67 -22.26
C LEU A 80 15.61 23.86 -23.13
N LEU A 81 15.68 22.54 -22.89
CA LEU A 81 16.51 21.64 -23.69
C LEU A 81 16.05 21.66 -25.15
N LEU A 82 14.74 21.51 -25.41
CA LEU A 82 14.21 21.62 -26.76
C LEU A 82 14.48 23.01 -27.36
N SER A 83 14.38 24.09 -26.60
CA SER A 83 14.68 25.44 -27.11
C SER A 83 16.14 25.56 -27.59
N VAL A 84 17.11 25.04 -26.84
CA VAL A 84 18.53 25.08 -27.22
C VAL A 84 18.80 24.24 -28.47
N PHE A 85 18.16 23.08 -28.58
CA PHE A 85 18.38 22.15 -29.70
C PHE A 85 17.51 22.46 -30.94
N ALA A 86 16.35 23.12 -30.76
CA ALA A 86 15.40 23.45 -31.82
C ALA A 86 15.57 24.88 -32.36
N ALA A 87 16.30 25.77 -31.68
CA ALA A 87 16.52 27.16 -32.10
C ALA A 87 17.14 27.33 -33.50
N GLY A 88 17.65 26.27 -34.14
CA GLY A 88 18.15 26.31 -35.51
C GLY A 88 17.37 25.46 -36.53
N ASN A 89 16.42 24.61 -36.11
CA ASN A 89 15.87 23.57 -37.00
C ASN A 89 14.34 23.47 -36.88
N HIS A 90 13.64 24.31 -37.66
CA HIS A 90 12.18 24.33 -37.81
C HIS A 90 11.58 22.94 -38.12
N HIS A 91 12.37 22.06 -38.74
CA HIS A 91 12.01 20.68 -39.03
C HIS A 91 11.72 19.85 -37.77
N VAL A 92 12.38 20.11 -36.63
CA VAL A 92 12.13 19.39 -35.36
C VAL A 92 10.75 19.73 -34.82
N LEU A 93 10.38 21.01 -34.85
CA LEU A 93 9.08 21.48 -34.35
C LEU A 93 7.93 20.93 -35.20
N VAL A 94 8.10 20.87 -36.52
CA VAL A 94 7.12 20.25 -37.44
C VAL A 94 7.01 18.74 -37.20
N LEU A 95 8.12 18.03 -36.98
CA LEU A 95 8.12 16.58 -36.69
C LEU A 95 7.41 16.26 -35.38
N VAL A 96 7.68 17.01 -34.31
CA VAL A 96 7.01 16.84 -33.01
C VAL A 96 5.51 17.08 -33.14
N LEU A 97 5.09 18.13 -33.87
CA LEU A 97 3.68 18.41 -34.12
C LEU A 97 3.00 17.28 -34.91
N VAL A 98 3.62 16.78 -35.97
CA VAL A 98 3.11 15.65 -36.77
C VAL A 98 3.03 14.37 -35.94
N LEU A 99 3.99 14.09 -35.06
CA LEU A 99 3.99 12.92 -34.17
C LEU A 99 2.91 13.01 -33.08
N MET A 100 2.72 14.18 -32.47
CA MET A 100 1.63 14.43 -31.52
C MET A 100 0.25 14.23 -32.17
N LEU A 101 0.05 14.81 -33.36
CA LEU A 101 -1.21 14.72 -34.10
C LEU A 101 -1.50 13.29 -34.58
N SER A 102 -0.48 12.60 -35.11
CA SER A 102 -0.62 11.20 -35.54
C SER A 102 -0.82 10.24 -34.36
N GLY A 103 -0.14 10.47 -33.24
CA GLY A 103 -0.33 9.69 -32.00
C GLY A 103 -1.73 9.85 -31.40
N LEU A 104 -2.26 11.08 -31.37
CA LEU A 104 -3.61 11.34 -30.89
C LEU A 104 -4.68 10.69 -31.79
N ALA A 105 -4.50 10.76 -33.11
CA ALA A 105 -5.39 10.12 -34.08
C ALA A 105 -5.36 8.59 -33.97
N TYR A 106 -4.17 8.01 -33.82
CA TYR A 106 -4.00 6.56 -33.66
C TYR A 106 -4.59 6.04 -32.33
N TRP A 107 -4.38 6.77 -31.24
CA TRP A 107 -4.92 6.40 -29.92
C TRP A 107 -6.45 6.49 -29.86
N GLY A 108 -7.04 7.53 -30.48
CA GLY A 108 -8.49 7.68 -30.54
C GLY A 108 -9.19 6.56 -31.32
N ALA A 109 -8.52 5.98 -32.31
CA ALA A 109 -9.11 4.94 -33.17
C ALA A 109 -9.12 3.54 -32.52
N THR A 110 -8.19 3.23 -31.62
CA THR A 110 -8.07 1.89 -31.02
C THR A 110 -8.88 1.72 -29.73
N ALA A 111 -9.37 2.81 -29.14
CA ALA A 111 -10.07 2.83 -27.86
C ALA A 111 -11.61 2.86 -27.97
N SER A 112 -12.20 2.19 -28.97
CA SER A 112 -13.63 1.82 -28.92
C SER A 112 -13.77 0.37 -28.45
N PRO A 113 -13.77 0.09 -27.13
CA PRO A 113 -14.30 -1.18 -26.66
C PRO A 113 -15.82 -1.13 -26.86
N LEU A 114 -16.29 -1.94 -27.80
CA LEU A 114 -17.70 -2.25 -27.96
C LEU A 114 -18.27 -2.69 -26.61
N ILE A 115 -19.13 -1.82 -26.10
CA ILE A 115 -20.03 -2.00 -24.98
C ILE A 115 -20.91 -3.24 -25.27
N HIS A 116 -20.84 -4.27 -24.42
CA HIS A 116 -21.94 -5.20 -24.21
C HIS A 116 -22.23 -5.27 -22.71
N PRO A 117 -23.17 -4.44 -22.21
CA PRO A 117 -23.75 -4.59 -20.90
C PRO A 117 -24.76 -5.74 -20.95
N GLY A 118 -24.53 -6.77 -20.12
CA GLY A 118 -25.37 -7.96 -20.06
C GLY A 118 -25.38 -8.59 -18.67
N LEU A 119 -26.19 -7.99 -17.78
CA LEU A 119 -27.08 -8.65 -16.81
C LEU A 119 -26.47 -9.67 -15.83
N THR A 120 -26.34 -9.30 -14.55
CA THR A 120 -27.28 -9.74 -13.48
C THR A 120 -27.65 -11.23 -13.53
N ARG A 121 -26.88 -12.06 -12.82
CA ARG A 121 -27.39 -12.78 -11.64
C ARG A 121 -26.24 -13.28 -10.77
#